data_AF-A0A7S0D373-F1
#
_entry.id   AF-A0A7S0D373-F1
#
_cell.length_a   1.000
_cell.length_b   1.000
_cell.length_c   1.000
_cell.angle_alpha   90.00
_cell.angle_beta   90.00
_cell.angle_gamma   90.00
#
_symmetry.space_group_name_H-M   'P 1'
#
loop_
_entity.id
_entity.type
_entity.pdbx_description
1 polymer ?
#
loop_
_entity_poly.entity_id
_entity_poly.type
_entity_poly.pdbx_seq_one_letter_code
_entity_poly.pdbx_strand_id
1 'polypeptide(L)'
;AAHDLRKLGDAGSNTTVLWRARRVESGVGHAAAVKSLAALSLRNETVKLVSGCKDGDVRVWECASGAHVQHLAAAHERHTFLAPRGGGRNVLQVGVSKLTPLAGGVLSCGGDGTVKLFRLAPEASDADDEPLM
;
A
#
# COMPACT_ATOMS: atom_id res chain seq x y z
N ALA A 1 4.91 -13.13 8.35
CA ALA A 1 4.54 -13.69 9.67
C ALA A 1 3.28 -13.01 10.12
N ALA A 2 2.31 -13.82 10.53
CA ALA A 2 1.03 -13.40 11.05
C ALA A 2 1.20 -12.33 12.13
N HIS A 3 0.33 -11.35 12.06
CA HIS A 3 0.30 -10.21 12.95
C HIS A 3 -0.30 -10.64 14.26
N ASP A 4 0.37 -10.36 15.38
CA ASP A 4 -0.25 -10.51 16.68
C ASP A 4 -1.21 -9.31 16.87
N LEU A 5 -2.49 -9.54 16.53
CA LEU A 5 -3.56 -8.56 16.49
C LEU A 5 -4.15 -8.37 17.89
N ARG A 6 -3.50 -7.57 18.75
CA ARG A 6 -4.07 -7.28 20.07
C ARG A 6 -4.90 -5.99 20.08
N LYS A 7 -6.22 -6.15 20.16
CA LYS A 7 -7.23 -5.10 20.39
C LYS A 7 -6.93 -4.33 21.68
N LEU A 8 -6.69 -3.02 21.59
CA LEU A 8 -6.54 -2.11 22.73
C LEU A 8 -7.76 -1.19 22.81
N GLY A 9 -8.89 -1.72 23.29
CA GLY A 9 -10.07 -0.93 23.66
C GLY A 9 -11.38 -1.38 23.00
N ASP A 10 -12.43 -1.45 23.82
CA ASP A 10 -13.82 -1.58 23.40
C ASP A 10 -14.62 -0.47 24.10
N ALA A 11 -15.06 0.50 23.31
CA ALA A 11 -16.07 1.47 23.73
C ALA A 11 -16.97 1.69 22.52
N GLY A 12 -18.28 1.52 22.75
CA GLY A 12 -19.27 1.15 21.75
C GLY A 12 -19.41 2.07 20.53
N SER A 13 -19.86 1.41 19.47
CA SER A 13 -20.39 1.87 18.18
C SER A 13 -19.51 2.65 17.21
N ASN A 14 -18.23 2.94 17.52
CA ASN A 14 -17.30 3.41 16.47
C ASN A 14 -15.86 2.98 16.78
N THR A 15 -15.54 1.72 16.47
CA THR A 15 -14.26 1.10 16.79
C THR A 15 -13.13 1.73 15.95
N THR A 16 -12.48 2.75 16.49
CA THR A 16 -11.21 3.24 15.97
C THR A 16 -10.12 2.26 16.41
N VAL A 17 -9.66 1.40 15.51
CA VAL A 17 -8.56 0.48 15.80
C VAL A 17 -7.24 1.17 15.49
N LEU A 18 -6.42 1.39 16.53
CA LEU A 18 -5.07 1.92 16.38
C LEU A 18 -4.10 0.78 16.14
N TRP A 19 -3.51 0.75 14.94
CA TRP A 19 -2.45 -0.18 14.58
C TRP A 19 -1.08 0.48 14.80
N ARG A 20 -0.24 -0.08 15.67
CA ARG A 20 1.14 0.40 15.89
C ARG A 20 2.13 -0.52 15.19
N ALA A 21 2.74 -0.05 14.09
CA ALA A 21 3.85 -0.74 13.45
C ALA A 21 5.11 -0.64 14.32
N ARG A 22 5.57 -1.76 14.91
CA ARG A 22 6.97 -1.90 15.32
C ARG A 22 7.77 -2.43 14.14
N ARG A 23 9.04 -2.00 14.04
CA ARG A 23 9.96 -2.46 13.00
C ARG A 23 10.01 -3.99 13.03
N VAL A 24 9.51 -4.61 11.96
CA VAL A 24 9.53 -6.05 11.80
C VAL A 24 10.96 -6.45 11.40
N GLU A 25 11.62 -7.26 12.22
CA GLU A 25 12.96 -7.80 11.94
C GLU A 25 12.97 -8.80 10.76
N SER A 26 11.80 -9.23 10.27
CA SER A 26 11.63 -10.25 9.23
C SER A 26 11.69 -9.76 7.77
N GLY A 27 12.10 -8.51 7.50
CA GLY A 27 12.44 -8.05 6.14
C GLY A 27 11.28 -7.77 5.17
N VAL A 28 10.03 -8.07 5.53
CA VAL A 28 8.86 -7.90 4.63
C VAL A 28 8.27 -6.47 4.66
N GLY A 29 8.88 -5.53 5.39
CA GLY A 29 8.42 -4.13 5.52
C GLY A 29 9.10 -3.13 4.58
N HIS A 30 8.49 -1.96 4.40
CA HIS A 30 9.06 -0.88 3.58
C HIS A 30 10.42 -0.41 4.14
N ALA A 31 11.36 -0.11 3.25
CA ALA A 31 12.71 0.31 3.62
C ALA A 31 12.81 1.81 3.98
N ALA A 32 11.73 2.56 3.76
CA ALA A 32 11.63 3.99 4.04
C ALA A 32 10.23 4.37 4.55
N ALA A 33 9.99 5.67 4.68
CA ALA A 33 8.70 6.19 5.11
C ALA A 33 7.59 5.87 4.10
N VAL A 34 6.51 5.24 4.59
CA VAL A 34 5.24 5.10 3.86
C VAL A 34 4.62 6.49 3.71
N LYS A 35 4.31 6.88 2.47
CA LYS A 35 3.76 8.22 2.16
C LYS A 35 2.28 8.19 1.84
N SER A 36 1.74 7.04 1.46
CA SER A 36 0.33 6.90 1.12
C SER A 36 -0.18 5.49 1.41
N LEU A 37 -1.45 5.41 1.76
CA LEU A 37 -2.20 4.18 2.03
C LEU A 37 -3.54 4.27 1.31
N ALA A 38 -4.01 3.15 0.77
CA ALA A 38 -5.34 3.01 0.20
C ALA A 38 -5.95 1.67 0.62
N ALA A 39 -7.24 1.67 0.95
CA ALA A 39 -8.00 0.45 1.16
C ALA A 39 -8.81 0.15 -0.10
N LEU A 40 -8.79 -1.11 -0.53
CA LEU A 40 -9.53 -1.61 -1.67
C LEU A 40 -10.51 -2.67 -1.19
N SER A 41 -11.80 -2.36 -1.31
CA SER A 41 -12.87 -3.35 -1.11
C SER A 41 -13.08 -4.10 -2.42
N LEU A 42 -12.84 -5.41 -2.37
CA LEU A 42 -13.12 -6.30 -3.47
C LEU A 42 -14.56 -6.82 -3.37
N ARG A 43 -15.09 -7.37 -4.48
CA ARG A 43 -16.48 -7.86 -4.56
C ARG A 43 -16.79 -9.01 -3.60
N ASN A 44 -15.77 -9.74 -3.15
CA ASN A 44 -15.87 -10.86 -2.22
C ASN A 44 -15.76 -10.43 -0.74
N GLU A 45 -16.13 -9.19 -0.40
CA GLU A 45 -16.01 -8.61 0.95
C GLU A 45 -14.59 -8.63 1.54
N THR A 46 -13.58 -8.93 0.73
CA THR A 46 -12.18 -8.91 1.17
C THR A 46 -11.62 -7.51 1.01
N VAL A 47 -11.01 -7.00 2.07
CA VAL A 47 -10.31 -5.71 2.06
C VAL A 47 -8.82 -5.96 1.88
N LYS A 48 -8.25 -5.41 0.81
CA LYS A 48 -6.80 -5.34 0.60
C LYS A 48 -6.31 -3.93 0.93
N LEU A 49 -5.23 -3.84 1.70
CA LEU A 49 -4.54 -2.58 1.97
C LEU A 49 -3.38 -2.44 0.99
N VAL A 50 -3.23 -1.25 0.41
CA VAL A 50 -2.11 -0.91 -0.45
C VAL A 50 -1.29 0.19 0.20
N SER A 51 0.02 0.00 0.29
CA SER A 51 0.97 0.98 0.82
C SER A 51 1.96 1.43 -0.25
N GLY A 52 2.18 2.74 -0.32
CA GLY A 52 3.11 3.39 -1.22
C GLY A 52 4.20 4.10 -0.43
N CYS A 53 5.46 3.87 -0.78
CA CYS A 53 6.58 4.30 0.03
C CYS A 53 7.63 5.10 -0.75
N LYS A 54 8.39 5.92 -0.01
CA LYS A 54 9.57 6.65 -0.49
C LYS A 54 10.69 5.73 -1.02
N ASP A 55 10.66 4.44 -0.68
CA ASP A 55 11.60 3.44 -1.24
C ASP A 55 11.33 3.12 -2.72
N GLY A 56 10.20 3.58 -3.27
CA GLY A 56 9.78 3.35 -4.66
C GLY A 56 8.80 2.20 -4.81
N ASP A 57 8.58 1.42 -3.75
CA ASP A 57 7.76 0.23 -3.79
C ASP A 57 6.28 0.54 -3.52
N VAL A 58 5.42 -0.26 -4.14
CA VAL A 58 4.03 -0.43 -3.74
C VAL A 58 3.87 -1.83 -3.19
N ARG A 59 3.19 -1.99 -2.05
CA ARG A 59 2.92 -3.31 -1.44
C ARG A 59 1.45 -3.47 -1.14
N VAL A 60 0.98 -4.71 -1.24
CA VAL A 60 -0.40 -5.11 -1.03
C VAL A 60 -0.45 -6.09 0.13
N TRP A 61 -1.40 -5.88 1.01
CA TRP A 61 -1.59 -6.62 2.25
C TRP A 61 -3.04 -7.08 2.35
N GLU A 62 -3.26 -8.27 2.89
CA GLU A 62 -4.58 -8.71 3.30
C GLU A 62 -4.94 -7.99 4.61
N CYS A 63 -6.05 -7.25 4.65
CA CYS A 63 -6.37 -6.43 5.82
C CYS A 63 -6.69 -7.26 7.07
N ALA A 64 -7.33 -8.43 6.89
CA ALA A 64 -7.78 -9.27 8.00
C ALA A 64 -6.61 -9.96 8.73
N SER A 65 -5.69 -10.55 7.97
CA SER A 65 -4.54 -11.28 8.53
C SER A 65 -3.29 -10.41 8.68
N GLY A 66 -3.25 -9.28 7.97
CA GLY A 66 -2.07 -8.45 7.72
C GLY A 66 -1.04 -9.11 6.78
N ALA A 67 -1.31 -10.29 6.22
CA ALA A 67 -0.35 -10.99 5.38
C ALA A 67 0.07 -10.12 4.18
N HIS A 68 1.36 -10.16 3.87
CA HIS A 68 1.87 -9.54 2.65
C HIS A 68 1.46 -10.41 1.46
N VAL A 69 0.67 -9.84 0.54
CA VAL A 69 0.09 -10.54 -0.60
C VAL A 69 0.91 -10.28 -1.86
N GLN A 70 1.36 -9.05 -2.08
CA GLN A 70 2.04 -8.67 -3.31
C GLN A 70 3.03 -7.53 -3.11
N HIS A 71 4.15 -7.61 -3.81
CA HIS A 71 5.19 -6.58 -3.85
C HIS A 71 5.42 -6.13 -5.27
N LEU A 72 5.19 -4.84 -5.52
CA LEU A 72 5.53 -4.15 -6.76
C LEU A 72 6.84 -3.39 -6.50
N ALA A 73 7.95 -4.09 -6.67
CA ALA A 73 9.28 -3.54 -6.46
C ALA A 73 9.60 -2.46 -7.48
N ALA A 74 10.15 -1.33 -7.02
CA ALA A 74 10.51 -0.19 -7.87
C ALA A 74 9.34 0.26 -8.78
N ALA A 75 8.12 0.24 -8.26
CA ALA A 75 6.93 0.73 -8.95
C ALA A 75 7.13 2.17 -9.45
N HIS A 76 7.81 3.00 -8.65
CA HIS A 76 8.30 4.31 -9.07
C HIS A 76 9.79 4.43 -8.78
N GLU A 77 10.56 4.91 -9.75
CA GLU A 77 11.99 5.16 -9.55
C GLU A 77 12.20 6.19 -8.42
N ARG A 78 13.21 5.95 -7.59
CA ARG A 78 13.57 6.84 -6.49
C ARG A 78 14.26 8.07 -7.04
N HIS A 79 13.50 9.14 -7.23
CA HIS A 79 14.06 10.39 -7.71
C HIS A 79 14.55 11.24 -6.55
N THR A 80 15.79 11.72 -6.67
CA THR A 80 16.47 12.51 -5.64
C THR A 80 16.57 13.96 -6.09
N PHE A 81 15.86 14.84 -5.40
CA PHE A 81 15.91 16.28 -5.62
C PHE A 81 16.89 16.93 -4.65
N LEU A 82 17.73 17.82 -5.16
CA LEU A 82 18.57 18.69 -4.35
C LEU A 82 17.82 20.01 -4.15
N ALA A 83 17.44 20.32 -2.91
CA ALA A 83 16.81 21.60 -2.60
C ALA A 83 17.92 22.64 -2.27
N PRO A 84 18.02 23.76 -3.01
CA PRO A 84 19.12 24.73 -2.83
C PRO A 84 19.02 25.61 -1.58
N ARG A 85 17.95 25.48 -0.77
CA ARG A 85 17.70 26.43 0.32
C ARG A 85 18.58 26.12 1.54
N GLY A 86 19.70 26.87 1.59
CA GLY A 86 20.38 27.39 2.78
C GLY A 86 20.77 26.39 3.87
N GLY A 87 22.06 26.05 3.93
CA GLY A 87 22.66 25.43 5.11
C GLY A 87 22.56 23.91 5.19
N GLY A 88 23.10 23.20 4.19
CA GLY A 88 23.42 21.76 4.32
C GLY A 88 22.39 20.81 3.69
N ARG A 89 22.80 20.15 2.59
CA ARG A 89 22.25 18.93 1.95
C ARG A 89 20.77 18.61 2.28
N ASN A 90 19.84 19.41 1.77
CA ASN A 90 18.43 19.05 1.72
C ASN A 90 18.17 18.12 0.51
N VAL A 91 18.41 16.82 0.71
CA VAL A 91 18.18 15.77 -0.28
C VAL A 91 16.76 15.23 -0.09
N LEU A 92 15.84 15.61 -0.98
CA LEU A 92 14.47 15.07 -0.98
C LEU A 92 14.40 13.91 -1.96
N GLN A 93 14.39 12.69 -1.45
CA GLN A 93 14.05 11.52 -2.26
C GLN A 93 12.54 11.28 -2.27
N VAL A 94 11.99 10.99 -3.44
CA VAL A 94 10.58 10.68 -3.66
C VAL A 94 10.49 9.37 -4.45
N GLY A 95 9.83 8.36 -3.88
CA GLY A 95 9.44 7.12 -4.56
C GLY A 95 7.98 7.23 -4.95
N VAL A 96 7.09 6.56 -4.22
CA VAL A 96 5.63 6.77 -4.32
C VAL A 96 5.21 8.00 -3.50
N SER A 97 4.38 8.85 -4.09
CA SER A 97 3.86 10.08 -3.48
C SER A 97 2.38 9.96 -3.07
N LYS A 98 1.55 9.32 -3.90
CA LYS A 98 0.13 9.12 -3.63
C LYS A 98 -0.36 7.80 -4.22
N LEU A 99 -1.30 7.19 -3.51
CA LEU A 99 -2.18 6.13 -3.96
C LEU A 99 -3.61 6.63 -4.01
N THR A 100 -4.33 6.33 -5.08
CA THR A 100 -5.76 6.64 -5.22
C THR A 100 -6.51 5.34 -5.54
N PRO A 101 -7.40 4.85 -4.66
CA PRO A 101 -8.16 3.65 -4.92
C PRO A 101 -9.12 3.85 -6.10
N LEU A 102 -9.30 2.81 -6.90
CA LEU A 102 -10.27 2.71 -7.99
C LEU A 102 -11.06 1.41 -7.86
N ALA A 103 -12.20 1.32 -8.55
CA ALA A 103 -12.90 0.05 -8.69
C ALA A 103 -11.96 -0.99 -9.36
N GLY A 104 -11.61 -2.04 -8.63
CA GLY A 104 -10.75 -3.13 -9.10
C GLY A 104 -9.24 -2.84 -9.10
N GLY A 105 -8.78 -1.75 -8.48
CA GLY A 105 -7.34 -1.45 -8.45
C GLY A 105 -6.96 -0.14 -7.78
N VAL A 106 -5.75 0.32 -8.05
CA VAL A 106 -5.19 1.55 -7.47
C VAL A 106 -4.34 2.28 -8.50
N LEU A 107 -4.47 3.61 -8.53
CA LEU A 107 -3.52 4.48 -9.20
C LEU A 107 -2.41 4.86 -8.23
N SER A 108 -1.17 4.78 -8.67
CA SER A 108 -0.02 5.34 -7.97
C SER A 108 0.64 6.43 -8.80
N CYS A 109 1.24 7.40 -8.13
CA CYS A 109 2.13 8.36 -8.78
C CYS A 109 3.37 8.63 -7.92
N GLY A 110 4.48 8.98 -8.57
CA GLY A 110 5.77 9.02 -7.91
C GLY A 110 6.75 10.07 -8.43
N GLY A 111 7.96 10.05 -7.86
CA GLY A 111 9.04 10.97 -8.18
C GLY A 111 9.59 10.83 -9.60
N ASP A 112 9.31 9.70 -10.26
CA ASP A 112 9.65 9.43 -11.65
C ASP A 112 8.76 10.16 -12.67
N GLY A 113 7.80 10.96 -12.19
CA GLY A 113 6.90 11.73 -13.05
C GLY A 113 5.82 10.90 -13.73
N THR A 114 5.63 9.63 -13.33
CA THR A 114 4.64 8.74 -13.93
C THR A 114 3.41 8.55 -13.03
N VAL A 115 2.30 8.18 -13.67
CA VAL A 115 1.11 7.64 -13.01
C VAL A 115 0.92 6.22 -13.53
N LYS A 116 0.75 5.26 -12.61
CA LYS A 116 0.61 3.84 -12.96
C LYS A 116 -0.69 3.28 -12.40
N LEU A 117 -1.39 2.50 -13.21
CA LEU A 117 -2.57 1.75 -12.80
C LEU A 117 -2.16 0.31 -12.45
N PHE A 118 -2.45 -0.08 -11.22
CA PHE A 118 -2.33 -1.46 -10.78
C PHE A 118 -3.72 -2.04 -10.59
N ARG A 119 -4.05 -3.03 -11.41
CA ARG A 119 -5.28 -3.80 -11.28
C ARG A 119 -4.99 -5.03 -10.44
N LEU A 120 -5.79 -5.26 -9.41
CA LEU A 120 -5.72 -6.53 -8.69
C LEU A 120 -6.44 -7.56 -9.55
N ALA A 121 -5.81 -8.73 -9.73
CA ALA A 121 -6.46 -9.80 -10.45
C ALA A 121 -7.78 -10.16 -9.75
N PRO A 122 -8.88 -10.35 -10.49
CA PRO A 122 -10.04 -11.04 -9.96
C PRO A 122 -9.60 -12.42 -9.46
N GLU A 123 -10.09 -12.87 -8.30
CA GLU A 123 -9.71 -14.19 -7.80
C GLU A 123 -10.41 -15.25 -8.66
N ALA A 124 -9.81 -16.44 -8.82
CA ALA A 124 -10.18 -17.42 -9.85
C ALA A 124 -11.66 -17.88 -9.82
N SER A 125 -12.42 -17.58 -8.76
CA SER A 125 -13.89 -17.74 -8.74
C SER A 125 -14.64 -16.80 -9.68
N ASP A 126 -13.98 -15.79 -10.23
CA ASP A 126 -14.54 -14.79 -11.15
C ASP A 126 -14.50 -15.24 -12.63
N ALA A 127 -14.02 -16.45 -12.94
CA ALA A 127 -13.93 -16.97 -14.31
C ALA A 127 -15.14 -17.82 -14.76
N ASP A 128 -16.07 -18.14 -13.85
CA ASP A 128 -17.20 -19.06 -14.09
C ASP A 128 -18.58 -18.37 -14.24
N ASP A 129 -18.63 -17.07 -14.51
CA ASP A 129 -19.89 -16.35 -14.78
C ASP A 129 -19.96 -15.85 -16.23
N GLU A 130 -19.82 -16.80 -17.17
CA GLU A 130 -20.38 -16.69 -18.52
C GLU A 130 -21.42 -17.80 -18.68
N PRO A 131 -22.73 -17.53 -18.52
CA PRO A 131 -23.74 -18.39 -19.10
C PRO A 131 -24.06 -17.87 -20.51
N LEU A 132 -23.80 -18.75 -21.48
CA LEU A 132 -24.38 -18.74 -22.82
C LEU A 132 -25.86 -18.29 -22.82
N MET A 133 -26.16 -17.15 -23.45
CA MET A 133 -27.20 -16.96 -24.49
C MET A 133 -27.29 -15.50 -24.95
#